data_AF-R6RA74-F1
#
_entry.id   AF-R6RA74-F1
#
_cell.length_a   1.000
_cell.length_b   1.000
_cell.length_c   1.000
_cell.angle_alpha   90.00
_cell.angle_beta   90.00
_cell.angle_gamma   90.00
#
_symmetry.space_group_name_H-M   'P 1'
#
loop_
_entity.id
_entity.type
_entity.pdbx_description
1 polymer ?
#
loop_
_entity_poly.entity_id
_entity_poly.type
_entity_poly.pdbx_seq_one_letter_code
_entity_poly.pdbx_strand_id
1 'polypeptide(L)'
;MGKSVQEIFTRKQIANIAVAYAQGNYTHFNFLQQYGYESHVFYKILHLAVDKRIVSEAVAKQIQKTAVANSSQKAKENRFDREYISRIESRVFNSWQRRIEAARNFKFSKKESKSLVTSYSKNSLPFNEFCRKNCIDKNLFWNTVIDAIIYNLVDDECFDRIYEKELSNGNAEKVEHLFYQLTKRRKENKALK
;
A
#
# COMPACT_ATOMS: atom_id res chain seq x y z
N MET A 1 18.33 10.65 -15.86
CA MET A 1 17.40 9.63 -15.33
C MET A 1 16.52 10.32 -14.30
N GLY A 2 15.21 10.41 -14.54
CA GLY A 2 14.29 11.07 -13.60
C GLY A 2 14.00 10.20 -12.39
N LYS A 3 13.89 10.81 -11.19
CA LYS A 3 13.45 10.12 -9.98
C LYS A 3 12.08 9.47 -10.21
N SER A 4 11.89 8.25 -9.75
CA SER A 4 10.61 7.55 -9.75
C SER A 4 9.60 8.23 -8.82
N VAL A 5 8.30 8.03 -9.06
CA VAL A 5 7.22 8.58 -8.23
C VAL A 5 7.39 8.20 -6.75
N GLN A 6 7.94 7.01 -6.48
CA GLN A 6 8.18 6.48 -5.14
C GLN A 6 9.35 7.19 -4.42
N GLU A 7 10.26 7.81 -5.16
CA GLU A 7 11.37 8.61 -4.63
C GLU A 7 10.97 10.07 -4.40
N ILE A 8 9.90 10.53 -5.05
CA ILE A 8 9.42 11.91 -4.95
C ILE A 8 8.31 12.04 -3.90
N PHE A 9 7.37 11.09 -3.88
CA PHE A 9 6.20 11.15 -3.03
C PHE A 9 6.23 10.08 -1.95
N THR A 10 6.03 10.52 -0.71
CA THR A 10 5.83 9.60 0.42
C THR A 10 4.53 8.82 0.27
N ARG A 11 4.44 7.63 0.89
CA ARG A 11 3.17 6.85 0.93
C ARG A 11 2.00 7.69 1.45
N LYS A 12 2.25 8.59 2.41
CA LYS A 12 1.22 9.49 2.96
C LYS A 12 0.73 10.51 1.94
N GLN A 13 1.63 11.14 1.17
CA GLN A 13 1.23 12.04 0.09
C GLN A 13 0.42 11.29 -0.99
N ILE A 14 0.88 10.09 -1.39
CA ILE A 14 0.16 9.24 -2.33
C ILE A 14 -1.24 8.90 -1.82
N ALA A 15 -1.37 8.50 -0.55
CA ALA A 15 -2.65 8.20 0.08
C ALA A 15 -3.59 9.41 0.07
N ASN A 16 -3.10 10.58 0.46
CA ASN A 16 -3.89 11.81 0.51
C ASN A 16 -4.42 12.20 -0.89
N ILE A 17 -3.57 12.16 -1.91
CA ILE A 17 -3.96 12.45 -3.30
C ILE A 17 -5.03 11.45 -3.77
N ALA A 18 -4.81 10.16 -3.52
CA ALA A 18 -5.72 9.10 -3.94
C ALA A 18 -7.09 9.18 -3.25
N VAL A 19 -7.12 9.48 -1.94
CA VAL A 19 -8.37 9.68 -1.18
C VAL A 19 -9.12 10.92 -1.69
N ALA A 20 -8.42 12.04 -1.91
CA ALA A 20 -9.04 13.26 -2.41
C ALA A 20 -9.62 13.06 -3.83
N TYR A 21 -8.91 12.34 -4.70
CA TYR A 21 -9.43 11.96 -6.02
C TYR A 21 -10.66 11.07 -5.91
N ALA A 22 -10.64 10.05 -5.04
CA ALA A 22 -11.75 9.13 -4.84
C ALA A 22 -13.04 9.86 -4.40
N GLN A 23 -12.91 10.95 -3.65
CA GLN A 23 -14.04 11.77 -3.22
C GLN A 23 -14.56 12.72 -4.31
N GLY A 24 -13.93 12.77 -5.49
CA GLY A 24 -14.27 13.69 -6.57
C GLY A 24 -13.77 15.13 -6.37
N ASN A 25 -13.00 15.38 -5.30
CA ASN A 25 -12.58 16.72 -4.88
C ASN A 25 -11.22 17.15 -5.44
N TYR A 26 -10.56 16.29 -6.24
CA TYR A 26 -9.19 16.52 -6.67
C TYR A 26 -8.97 15.94 -8.07
N THR A 27 -8.33 16.72 -8.94
CA THR A 27 -8.04 16.36 -10.33
C THR A 27 -6.56 16.55 -10.65
N HIS A 28 -6.15 16.16 -11.86
CA HIS A 28 -4.78 16.40 -12.32
C HIS A 28 -4.42 17.90 -12.41
N PHE A 29 -5.40 18.80 -12.54
CA PHE A 29 -5.14 20.24 -12.52
C PHE A 29 -4.76 20.73 -11.12
N ASN A 30 -5.45 20.24 -10.07
CA ASN A 30 -5.08 20.54 -8.68
C ASN A 30 -3.69 19.97 -8.36
N PHE A 31 -3.39 18.77 -8.86
CA PHE A 31 -2.09 18.14 -8.73
C PHE A 31 -0.97 18.96 -9.40
N LEU A 32 -1.21 19.43 -10.62
CA LEU A 32 -0.27 20.28 -11.35
C LEU A 32 -0.03 21.60 -10.60
N GLN A 33 -1.07 22.26 -10.11
CA GLN A 33 -0.92 23.50 -9.34
C GLN A 33 -0.15 23.29 -8.04
N GLN A 34 -0.42 22.19 -7.33
CA GLN A 34 0.18 21.94 -6.01
C GLN A 34 1.62 21.43 -6.08
N TYR A 35 1.94 20.58 -7.07
CA TYR A 35 3.23 19.88 -7.12
C TYR A 35 4.04 20.16 -8.39
N GLY A 36 3.50 20.87 -9.38
CA GLY A 36 4.21 21.22 -10.61
C GLY A 36 4.48 20.04 -11.55
N TYR A 37 3.82 18.89 -11.35
CA TYR A 37 4.01 17.69 -12.18
C TYR A 37 2.84 17.46 -13.13
N GLU A 38 3.16 16.91 -14.30
CA GLU A 38 2.20 16.61 -15.35
C GLU A 38 1.14 15.56 -14.96
N SER A 39 0.04 15.53 -15.72
CA SER A 39 -1.07 14.60 -15.54
C SER A 39 -0.66 13.13 -15.58
N HIS A 40 0.36 12.76 -16.36
CA HIS A 40 0.83 11.38 -16.41
C HIS A 40 1.40 10.91 -15.06
N VAL A 41 2.03 11.81 -14.29
CA VAL A 41 2.53 11.52 -12.93
C VAL A 41 1.37 11.34 -11.97
N PHE A 42 0.33 12.17 -12.09
CA PHE A 42 -0.90 12.06 -11.30
C PHE A 42 -1.53 10.67 -11.44
N TYR A 43 -1.74 10.18 -12.66
CA TYR A 43 -2.32 8.85 -12.86
C TYR A 43 -1.39 7.72 -12.39
N LYS A 44 -0.06 7.89 -12.49
CA LYS A 44 0.90 6.95 -11.89
C LYS A 44 0.76 6.88 -10.37
N ILE A 45 0.53 8.01 -9.69
CA ILE A 45 0.26 8.06 -8.24
C ILE A 45 -1.00 7.27 -7.90
N LEU A 46 -2.10 7.48 -8.64
CA LEU A 46 -3.35 6.75 -8.41
C LEU A 46 -3.19 5.24 -8.61
N HIS A 47 -2.49 4.82 -9.67
CA HIS A 47 -2.19 3.40 -9.89
C HIS A 47 -1.34 2.84 -8.74
N LEU A 48 -0.28 3.55 -8.34
CA LEU A 48 0.61 3.13 -7.27
C LEU A 48 -0.11 3.01 -5.93
N ALA A 49 -1.08 3.89 -5.67
CA ALA A 49 -1.89 3.86 -4.46
C ALA A 49 -2.64 2.52 -4.31
N VAL A 50 -3.15 1.98 -5.43
CA VAL A 50 -3.85 0.70 -5.49
C VAL A 50 -2.86 -0.47 -5.54
N ASP A 51 -1.92 -0.45 -6.49
CA ASP A 51 -0.99 -1.54 -6.76
C ASP A 51 -0.15 -1.92 -5.51
N LYS A 52 0.27 -0.92 -4.72
CA LYS A 52 1.06 -1.11 -3.49
C LYS A 52 0.23 -1.10 -2.20
N ARG A 53 -1.09 -1.28 -2.29
CA ARG A 53 -2.04 -1.27 -1.17
C ARG A 53 -1.79 -0.10 -0.19
N ILE A 54 -1.56 1.10 -0.73
CA ILE A 54 -1.41 2.33 0.08
C ILE A 54 -2.77 2.80 0.59
N VAL A 55 -3.82 2.56 -0.20
CA VAL A 55 -5.22 2.79 0.19
C VAL A 55 -5.97 1.48 0.38
N SER A 56 -7.07 1.51 1.11
CA SER A 56 -7.95 0.34 1.29
C SER A 56 -8.65 -0.04 -0.02
N GLU A 57 -9.11 -1.29 -0.11
CA GLU A 57 -9.90 -1.75 -1.27
C GLU A 57 -11.17 -0.89 -1.47
N ALA A 58 -11.78 -0.41 -0.38
CA ALA A 58 -12.94 0.49 -0.45
C ALA A 58 -12.59 1.80 -1.16
N VAL A 59 -11.47 2.43 -0.82
CA VAL A 59 -10.98 3.64 -1.50
C VAL A 59 -10.61 3.32 -2.95
N ALA A 60 -9.96 2.17 -3.22
CA ALA A 60 -9.62 1.78 -4.59
C ALA A 60 -10.85 1.59 -5.50
N LYS A 61 -11.93 0.98 -4.98
CA LYS A 61 -13.22 0.88 -5.69
C LYS A 61 -13.83 2.25 -5.95
N GLN A 62 -13.65 3.19 -5.03
CA GLN A 62 -14.13 4.55 -5.21
C GLN A 62 -13.29 5.32 -6.26
N ILE A 63 -11.97 5.11 -6.31
CA ILE A 63 -11.10 5.62 -7.39
C ILE A 63 -11.58 5.09 -8.75
N GLN A 64 -11.87 3.79 -8.85
CA GLN A 64 -12.41 3.17 -10.07
C GLN A 64 -13.72 3.85 -10.51
N LYS A 65 -14.70 3.99 -9.61
CA LYS A 65 -15.98 4.66 -9.92
C LYS A 65 -15.76 6.08 -10.42
N THR A 66 -14.91 6.85 -9.74
CA THR A 66 -14.59 8.23 -10.12
C THR A 66 -13.91 8.28 -11.49
N ALA A 67 -12.97 7.37 -11.78
CA ALA A 67 -12.30 7.30 -13.07
C ALA A 67 -13.25 6.94 -14.23
N VAL A 68 -14.21 6.04 -14.00
CA VAL A 68 -15.25 5.70 -14.97
C VAL A 68 -16.13 6.92 -15.23
N ALA A 69 -16.63 7.58 -14.18
CA ALA A 69 -17.48 8.77 -14.30
C ALA A 69 -16.77 9.89 -15.06
N ASN A 70 -15.52 10.20 -14.71
CA ASN A 70 -14.73 11.25 -15.38
C ASN A 70 -14.48 10.93 -16.86
N SER A 71 -14.20 9.66 -17.19
CA SER A 71 -13.96 9.23 -18.58
C SER A 71 -15.24 9.28 -19.42
N SER A 72 -16.37 8.85 -18.84
CA SER A 72 -17.70 8.91 -19.45
C SER A 72 -18.12 10.36 -19.69
N GLN A 73 -17.96 11.21 -18.68
CA GLN A 73 -18.31 12.63 -18.76
C GLN A 73 -17.51 13.33 -19.86
N LYS A 74 -16.19 13.12 -19.91
CA LYS A 74 -15.35 13.65 -20.99
C LYS A 74 -15.81 13.15 -22.37
N ALA A 75 -16.21 11.89 -22.49
CA ALA A 75 -16.71 11.37 -23.77
C ALA A 75 -18.05 12.03 -24.18
N LYS A 76 -18.95 12.26 -23.23
CA LYS A 76 -20.21 12.99 -23.46
C LYS A 76 -19.98 14.44 -23.90
N GLU A 77 -19.06 15.13 -23.24
CA GLU A 77 -18.68 16.52 -23.58
C GLU A 77 -18.13 16.63 -25.01
N ASN A 78 -17.41 15.61 -25.46
CA ASN A 78 -16.91 15.51 -26.84
C ASN A 78 -17.94 14.95 -27.83
N ARG A 79 -19.21 14.79 -27.42
CA ARG A 79 -20.34 14.34 -28.25
C ARG A 79 -20.12 12.99 -28.93
N PHE A 80 -19.37 12.09 -28.29
CA PHE A 80 -19.26 10.71 -28.76
C PHE A 80 -20.61 9.97 -28.60
N ASP A 81 -20.82 8.96 -29.44
CA ASP A 81 -22.02 8.14 -29.39
C ASP A 81 -22.11 7.28 -28.10
N ARG A 82 -23.30 6.74 -27.85
CA ARG A 82 -23.58 5.92 -26.66
C ARG A 82 -22.75 4.64 -26.60
N GLU A 83 -22.44 4.04 -27.76
CA GLU A 83 -21.67 2.80 -27.85
C GLU A 83 -20.21 3.05 -27.43
N TYR A 84 -19.61 4.13 -27.90
CA TYR A 84 -18.28 4.58 -27.52
C TYR A 84 -18.18 4.88 -26.03
N ILE A 85 -19.16 5.60 -25.47
CA ILE A 85 -19.22 5.89 -24.03
C ILE A 85 -19.22 4.58 -23.23
N SER A 86 -20.11 3.64 -23.57
CA SER A 86 -20.20 2.33 -22.91
C SER A 86 -18.89 1.52 -22.99
N ARG A 87 -18.23 1.53 -24.17
CA ARG A 87 -16.92 0.89 -24.36
C ARG A 87 -15.84 1.51 -23.47
N ILE A 88 -15.79 2.84 -23.36
CA ILE A 88 -14.83 3.53 -22.48
C ILE A 88 -15.09 3.20 -21.02
N GLU A 89 -16.35 3.26 -20.57
CA GLU A 89 -16.73 2.94 -19.19
C GLU A 89 -16.27 1.53 -18.83
N SER A 90 -16.58 0.55 -19.68
CA SER A 90 -16.18 -0.85 -19.51
C SER A 90 -14.66 -1.01 -19.50
N ARG A 91 -13.93 -0.36 -20.42
CA ARG A 91 -12.47 -0.43 -20.50
C ARG A 91 -11.81 0.12 -19.24
N VAL A 92 -12.26 1.29 -18.76
CA VAL A 92 -11.71 1.93 -17.57
C VAL A 92 -12.04 1.12 -16.33
N PHE A 93 -13.28 0.66 -16.19
CA PHE A 93 -13.71 -0.22 -15.10
C PHE A 93 -12.83 -1.47 -15.02
N ASN A 94 -12.68 -2.20 -16.13
CA ASN A 94 -11.90 -3.44 -16.21
C ASN A 94 -10.40 -3.22 -15.97
N SER A 95 -9.85 -2.07 -16.37
CA SER A 95 -8.46 -1.73 -16.09
C SER A 95 -8.21 -1.58 -14.59
N TRP A 96 -9.07 -0.86 -13.88
CA TRP A 96 -8.96 -0.69 -12.43
C TRP A 96 -9.30 -1.97 -11.67
N GLN A 97 -10.30 -2.74 -12.12
CA GLN A 97 -10.70 -3.99 -11.49
C GLN A 97 -9.52 -4.97 -11.41
N ARG A 98 -8.80 -5.16 -12.53
CA ARG A 98 -7.60 -6.00 -12.57
C ARG A 98 -6.52 -5.56 -11.60
N ARG A 99 -6.32 -4.24 -11.40
CA ARG A 99 -5.36 -3.71 -10.42
C ARG A 99 -5.77 -4.01 -9.00
N ILE A 100 -7.05 -3.82 -8.67
CA ILE A 100 -7.61 -4.10 -7.34
C ILE A 100 -7.44 -5.58 -7.01
N GLU A 101 -7.74 -6.47 -7.95
CA GLU A 101 -7.59 -7.92 -7.79
C GLU A 101 -6.12 -8.33 -7.62
N ALA A 102 -5.23 -7.82 -8.46
CA ALA A 102 -3.79 -8.09 -8.35
C ALA A 102 -3.21 -7.59 -7.02
N ALA A 103 -3.67 -6.41 -6.55
CA ALA A 103 -3.21 -5.82 -5.30
C ALA A 103 -3.53 -6.68 -4.08
N ARG A 104 -4.54 -7.56 -4.11
CA ARG A 104 -4.84 -8.48 -2.98
C ARG A 104 -3.67 -9.41 -2.66
N ASN A 105 -2.84 -9.74 -3.66
CA ASN A 105 -1.66 -10.57 -3.51
C ASN A 105 -0.37 -9.76 -3.30
N PHE A 106 -0.48 -8.44 -3.11
CA PHE A 106 0.68 -7.58 -2.92
C PHE A 106 1.48 -7.99 -1.68
N LYS A 107 2.79 -8.13 -1.87
CA LYS A 107 3.80 -8.25 -0.81
C LYS A 107 4.91 -7.23 -1.04
N PHE A 108 5.47 -6.70 0.04
CA PHE A 108 6.65 -5.86 -0.05
C PHE A 108 7.85 -6.66 -0.57
N SER A 109 8.74 -5.99 -1.31
CA SER A 109 10.02 -6.60 -1.69
C SER A 109 10.85 -6.93 -0.45
N LYS A 110 11.78 -7.89 -0.52
CA LYS A 110 12.65 -8.25 0.62
C LYS A 110 13.35 -7.03 1.24
N LYS A 111 13.79 -6.09 0.40
CA LYS A 111 14.43 -4.83 0.81
C LYS A 111 13.46 -3.90 1.56
N GLU A 112 12.26 -3.70 1.03
CA GLU A 112 11.22 -2.90 1.68
C GLU A 112 10.78 -3.55 3.00
N SER A 113 10.56 -4.87 3.02
CA SER A 113 10.20 -5.62 4.23
C SER A 113 11.24 -5.46 5.32
N LYS A 114 12.54 -5.69 5.02
CA LYS A 114 13.63 -5.48 5.96
C LYS A 114 13.63 -4.05 6.51
N SER A 115 13.55 -3.06 5.62
CA SER A 115 13.56 -1.65 6.00
C SER A 115 12.39 -1.27 6.92
N LEU A 116 11.17 -1.69 6.58
CA LEU A 116 9.96 -1.39 7.35
C LEU A 116 9.96 -2.08 8.71
N VAL A 117 10.35 -3.35 8.77
CA VAL A 117 10.36 -4.13 10.03
C VAL A 117 11.46 -3.61 10.96
N THR A 118 12.66 -3.32 10.45
CA THR A 118 13.71 -2.68 11.25
C THR A 118 13.32 -1.28 11.70
N SER A 119 12.62 -0.50 10.88
CA SER A 119 12.10 0.81 11.28
C SER A 119 11.07 0.68 12.40
N TYR A 120 10.15 -0.29 12.30
CA TYR A 120 9.15 -0.55 13.34
C TYR A 120 9.78 -0.98 14.67
N SER A 121 10.77 -1.88 14.65
CA SER A 121 11.42 -2.37 15.86
C SER A 121 12.18 -1.28 16.62
N LYS A 122 12.74 -0.30 15.91
CA LYS A 122 13.49 0.84 16.50
C LYS A 122 12.60 2.01 16.93
N ASN A 123 11.36 2.06 16.44
CA ASN A 123 10.45 3.17 16.70
C ASN A 123 9.65 2.93 17.99
N SER A 124 9.23 3.96 18.74
CA SER A 124 8.42 3.78 19.95
C SER A 124 6.91 3.61 19.71
N LEU A 125 6.43 3.83 18.48
CA LEU A 125 5.00 3.78 18.16
C LEU A 125 4.44 2.36 18.34
N PRO A 126 3.22 2.24 18.89
CA PRO A 126 2.45 1.00 18.84
C PRO A 126 2.18 0.53 17.41
N PHE A 127 1.98 -0.78 17.22
CA PHE A 127 1.77 -1.40 15.89
C PHE A 127 0.73 -0.67 15.03
N ASN A 128 -0.43 -0.39 15.63
CA ASN A 128 -1.55 0.27 14.94
C ASN A 128 -1.19 1.68 14.49
N GLU A 129 -0.45 2.43 15.31
CA GLU A 129 -0.05 3.79 14.99
C GLU A 129 1.05 3.83 13.94
N PHE A 130 2.00 2.88 14.01
CA PHE A 130 3.03 2.71 12.99
C PHE A 130 2.40 2.43 11.62
N CYS A 131 1.46 1.48 11.56
CA CYS A 131 0.70 1.17 10.35
C CYS A 131 -0.02 2.41 9.79
N ARG A 132 -0.74 3.14 10.66
CA ARG A 132 -1.48 4.35 10.29
C ARG A 132 -0.55 5.44 9.74
N LYS A 133 0.55 5.73 10.43
CA LYS A 133 1.51 6.79 10.06
C LYS A 133 2.16 6.52 8.70
N ASN A 134 2.41 5.25 8.38
CA ASN A 134 3.06 4.83 7.14
C ASN A 134 2.07 4.45 6.01
N CYS A 135 0.77 4.57 6.24
CA CYS A 135 -0.29 4.16 5.30
C CYS A 135 -0.10 2.69 4.86
N ILE A 136 -0.03 1.78 5.84
CA ILE A 136 0.12 0.34 5.62
C ILE A 136 -1.06 -0.36 6.27
N ASP A 137 -1.66 -1.29 5.52
CA ASP A 137 -2.68 -2.19 6.05
C ASP A 137 -2.11 -3.07 7.17
N LYS A 138 -2.87 -3.23 8.27
CA LYS A 138 -2.40 -3.93 9.48
C LYS A 138 -2.06 -5.39 9.19
N ASN A 139 -2.93 -6.08 8.47
CA ASN A 139 -2.74 -7.49 8.13
C ASN A 139 -1.56 -7.67 7.18
N LEU A 140 -1.45 -6.79 6.17
CA LEU A 140 -0.28 -6.77 5.28
C LEU A 140 1.02 -6.59 6.07
N PHE A 141 1.07 -5.63 7.00
CA PHE A 141 2.29 -5.37 7.77
C PHE A 141 2.63 -6.51 8.73
N TRP A 142 1.64 -7.08 9.40
CA TRP A 142 1.87 -8.19 10.32
C TRP A 142 2.40 -9.43 9.60
N ASN A 143 1.82 -9.77 8.45
CA ASN A 143 2.34 -10.83 7.58
C ASN A 143 3.77 -10.52 7.12
N THR A 144 4.09 -9.25 6.87
CA THR A 144 5.45 -8.81 6.49
C THR A 144 6.45 -8.99 7.64
N VAL A 145 6.05 -8.69 8.88
CA VAL A 145 6.87 -8.92 10.08
C VAL A 145 7.16 -10.42 10.25
N ILE A 146 6.13 -11.26 10.18
CA ILE A 146 6.25 -12.73 10.28
C ILE A 146 7.19 -13.28 9.20
N ASP A 147 6.95 -12.92 7.93
CA ASP A 147 7.78 -13.37 6.81
C ASP A 147 9.23 -12.90 7.00
N ALA A 148 9.46 -11.66 7.44
CA ALA A 148 10.80 -11.13 7.66
C ALA A 148 11.58 -11.88 8.76
N ILE A 149 10.90 -12.28 9.84
CA ILE A 149 11.48 -13.08 10.93
C ILE A 149 11.79 -14.50 10.43
N ILE A 150 10.80 -15.17 9.83
CA ILE A 150 10.93 -16.56 9.37
C ILE A 150 12.06 -16.70 8.35
N TYR A 151 12.16 -15.78 7.39
CA TYR A 151 13.17 -15.82 6.33
C TYR A 151 14.53 -15.22 6.73
N ASN A 152 14.73 -14.89 8.01
CA ASN A 152 15.95 -14.29 8.54
C ASN A 152 16.34 -13.00 7.77
N LEU A 153 15.38 -12.14 7.44
CA LEU A 153 15.64 -10.84 6.80
C LEU A 153 16.11 -9.78 7.81
N VAL A 154 15.77 -9.97 9.08
CA VAL A 154 16.15 -9.13 10.21
C VAL A 154 17.04 -9.89 11.19
N ASP A 155 17.89 -9.18 11.93
CA ASP A 155 18.79 -9.74 12.94
C ASP A 155 18.03 -10.16 14.23
N ASP A 156 18.78 -10.70 15.18
CA ASP A 156 18.23 -11.16 16.47
C ASP A 156 17.81 -9.96 17.32
N GLU A 157 18.60 -8.88 17.32
CA GLU A 157 18.26 -7.65 18.04
C GLU A 157 16.93 -7.04 17.56
N CYS A 158 16.68 -7.01 16.26
CA CYS A 158 15.40 -6.57 15.72
C CYS A 158 14.25 -7.51 16.12
N PHE A 159 14.50 -8.81 16.23
CA PHE A 159 13.50 -9.78 16.67
C PHE A 159 13.14 -9.58 18.15
N ASP A 160 14.13 -9.43 19.01
CA ASP A 160 13.95 -9.23 20.46
C ASP A 160 13.17 -7.94 20.75
N ARG A 161 13.51 -6.83 20.06
CA ARG A 161 12.76 -5.58 20.18
C ARG A 161 11.29 -5.71 19.78
N ILE A 162 11.00 -6.49 18.73
CA ILE A 162 9.60 -6.72 18.32
C ILE A 162 8.90 -7.58 19.37
N TYR A 163 9.56 -8.61 19.90
CA TYR A 163 9.03 -9.43 20.98
C TYR A 163 8.63 -8.59 22.21
N GLU A 164 9.53 -7.75 22.71
CA GLU A 164 9.27 -6.85 23.85
C GLU A 164 8.12 -5.86 23.56
N LYS A 165 8.07 -5.33 22.34
CA LYS A 165 6.98 -4.46 21.89
C LYS A 165 5.63 -5.16 21.89
N GLU A 166 5.55 -6.40 21.44
CA GLU A 166 4.27 -7.12 21.42
C GLU A 166 3.87 -7.57 22.82
N LEU A 167 4.83 -7.97 23.67
CA LEU A 167 4.59 -8.30 25.08
C LEU A 167 3.98 -7.12 25.85
N SER A 168 4.52 -5.92 25.68
CA SER A 168 4.04 -4.71 26.37
C SER A 168 2.64 -4.25 25.93
N ASN A 169 2.09 -4.79 24.84
CA ASN A 169 0.82 -4.36 24.24
C ASN A 169 -0.33 -5.37 24.41
N GLY A 170 -0.16 -6.50 25.11
CA GLY A 170 -1.26 -7.48 25.19
C GLY A 170 -1.03 -8.72 26.06
N ASN A 171 -1.78 -9.77 25.72
CA ASN A 171 -1.78 -11.06 26.42
C ASN A 171 -0.43 -11.77 26.22
N ALA A 172 0.40 -11.77 27.27
CA ALA A 172 1.75 -12.32 27.26
C ALA A 172 1.80 -13.78 26.75
N GLU A 173 0.88 -14.63 27.19
CA GLU A 173 0.84 -16.05 26.80
C GLU A 173 0.69 -16.23 25.27
N LYS A 174 -0.18 -15.42 24.63
CA LYS A 174 -0.36 -15.46 23.18
C LYS A 174 0.89 -15.00 22.43
N VAL A 175 1.57 -13.98 22.96
CA VAL A 175 2.79 -13.43 22.37
C VAL A 175 3.93 -14.44 22.51
N GLU A 176 4.14 -14.99 23.70
CA GLU A 176 5.15 -16.02 23.98
C GLU A 176 5.00 -17.23 23.07
N HIS A 177 3.78 -17.78 22.99
CA HIS A 177 3.50 -18.93 22.13
C HIS A 177 3.80 -18.62 20.65
N LEU A 178 3.43 -17.44 20.15
CA LEU A 178 3.74 -17.04 18.78
C LEU A 178 5.25 -16.94 18.55
N PHE A 179 5.97 -16.25 19.44
CA PHE A 179 7.41 -16.02 19.27
C PHE A 179 8.24 -17.31 19.45
N TYR A 180 7.76 -18.25 20.25
CA TYR A 180 8.30 -19.60 20.30
C TYR A 180 8.20 -20.30 18.92
N GLN A 181 7.02 -20.26 18.29
CA GLN A 181 6.84 -20.84 16.95
C GLN A 181 7.70 -20.13 15.89
N LEU A 182 7.82 -18.81 15.95
CA LEU A 182 8.68 -18.04 15.04
C LEU A 182 10.15 -18.40 15.20
N THR A 183 10.62 -18.58 16.44
CA THR A 183 11.99 -19.00 16.75
C THR A 183 12.31 -20.36 16.12
N LYS A 184 11.39 -21.33 16.25
CA LYS A 184 11.55 -22.65 15.64
C LYS A 184 11.69 -22.55 14.11
N ARG A 185 10.76 -21.85 13.45
CA ARG A 185 10.79 -21.67 11.98
C ARG A 185 12.02 -20.91 11.49
N ARG A 186 12.47 -19.91 12.25
CA ARG A 186 13.68 -19.13 11.96
C ARG A 186 14.94 -20.02 11.94
N LYS A 187 15.06 -20.94 12.90
CA LYS A 187 16.15 -21.93 13.00
C LYS A 187 16.11 -22.94 11.85
N GLU A 188 14.93 -23.49 11.55
CA GLU A 188 14.74 -24.43 10.44
C GLU A 188 15.20 -23.81 9.10
N ASN A 189 14.78 -22.56 8.82
CA ASN A 189 15.21 -21.85 7.61
C ASN A 189 16.70 -21.50 7.55
N LYS A 190 17.38 -21.37 8.70
CA LYS A 190 18.81 -21.13 8.74
C LYS A 190 19.60 -22.41 8.41
N ALA A 191 19.06 -23.58 8.76
CA ALA A 191 19.68 -24.87 8.46
C ALA A 191 19.48 -25.33 7.00
N LEU A 192 18.51 -24.76 6.28
CA LEU A 192 18.23 -25.05 4.86
C LEU A 192 19.08 -24.21 3.87
N LYS A 193 19.92 -23.30 4.37
CA LYS A 193 20.84 -22.48 3.57
C LYS A 193 22.27 -22.94 3.77
#